data_AF-A0A7W0V343-F1
#
_entry.id   AF-A0A7W0V343-F1
#
_cell.length_a   1.000
_cell.length_b   1.000
_cell.length_c   1.000
_cell.angle_alpha   90.00
_cell.angle_beta   90.00
_cell.angle_gamma   90.00
#
_symmetry.space_group_name_H-M   'P 1'
#
loop_
_entity.id
_entity.type
_entity.pdbx_description
1 polymer ?
#
loop_
_entity_poly.entity_id
_entity_poly.type
_entity_poly.pdbx_seq_one_letter_code
_entity_poly.pdbx_strand_id
1 'polypeptide(L)'
;YFDTQRNQLQGGVLDRLRGDRFIQGSFREIFDYHPSAIKSGLGYAAPPVSTYLEALSDIVRLRQKARAARGPVFFAYTGASDSLAHLGGQRLLRSFLARLDDTIADILRDGDGGRTRVTIFSDHGNHFRKYQRVSLKAALRDAGFRLESHILNDRSVVLPQFGLIGCAVLFTTEAGEAELAKTAATVNGVDFAAYEKEGVVHINANNGMAIIEKRGERFRYRTVGGDPLELISVLRLLTAQGKVDAEGFVADADWFNATRDTTQPDTIKRVYEGATDHVRNRANVVLNFHDGYYTGNFTLDIFAILQATHGNLGREQSEGFVMSTERGLPSVLRAGEVWGAIGSPSPSKSALAKH
;
A
#
# COMPACT_ATOMS: atom_id res chain seq x y z
N TYR A 1 9.90 3.20 -10.35
CA TYR A 1 9.07 3.01 -11.55
C TYR A 1 9.09 4.22 -12.46
N PHE A 2 8.92 5.44 -11.96
CA PHE A 2 9.33 6.64 -12.68
C PHE A 2 10.48 7.28 -11.93
N ASP A 3 11.56 7.62 -12.63
CA ASP A 3 12.70 8.36 -12.10
C ASP A 3 12.47 9.84 -12.41
N THR A 4 12.11 10.61 -11.37
CA THR A 4 11.79 12.04 -11.52
C THR A 4 13.02 12.86 -11.88
N GLN A 5 14.23 12.45 -11.46
CA GLN A 5 15.47 13.14 -11.78
C GLN A 5 15.89 12.92 -13.23
N ARG A 6 15.62 11.73 -13.77
CA ARG A 6 15.91 11.38 -15.17
C ARG A 6 14.74 11.61 -16.12
N ASN A 7 13.58 12.01 -15.60
CA ASN A 7 12.34 12.17 -16.35
C ASN A 7 11.98 10.93 -17.20
N GLN A 8 12.12 9.73 -16.63
CA GLN A 8 11.98 8.49 -17.41
C GLN A 8 11.32 7.37 -16.62
N LEU A 9 10.43 6.63 -17.27
CA LEU A 9 9.92 5.36 -16.75
C LEU A 9 11.05 4.30 -16.69
N GLN A 10 11.32 3.79 -15.51
CA GLN A 10 12.32 2.75 -15.22
C GLN A 10 11.69 1.60 -14.43
N GLY A 11 12.12 0.36 -14.66
CA GLY A 11 11.51 -0.78 -14.01
C GLY A 11 10.34 -1.37 -14.79
N GLY A 12 9.83 -2.50 -14.31
CA GLY A 12 8.74 -3.25 -14.92
C GLY A 12 8.88 -4.74 -14.62
N VAL A 13 7.98 -5.55 -15.15
CA VAL A 13 8.03 -7.02 -14.97
C VAL A 13 9.38 -7.58 -15.47
N LEU A 14 9.91 -7.04 -16.57
CA LEU A 14 11.21 -7.46 -17.13
C LEU A 14 12.41 -7.11 -16.22
N ASP A 15 12.36 -6.00 -15.51
CA ASP A 15 13.43 -5.66 -14.55
C ASP A 15 13.33 -6.48 -13.26
N ARG A 16 12.13 -6.98 -12.88
CA ARG A 16 11.99 -7.99 -11.79
C ARG A 16 12.68 -9.32 -12.13
N LEU A 17 12.79 -9.66 -13.41
CA LEU A 17 13.49 -10.87 -13.87
C LEU A 17 15.02 -10.73 -13.82
N ARG A 18 15.55 -9.49 -13.73
CA ARG A 18 16.98 -9.19 -13.56
C ARG A 18 17.32 -9.09 -12.07
N GLY A 19 17.39 -10.26 -11.42
CA GLY A 19 17.34 -10.45 -9.95
C GLY A 19 18.20 -9.53 -9.07
N ASP A 20 19.37 -9.08 -9.52
CA ASP A 20 20.28 -8.26 -8.71
C ASP A 20 19.72 -6.85 -8.41
N ARG A 21 18.99 -6.25 -9.37
CA ARG A 21 18.36 -4.93 -9.21
C ARG A 21 17.06 -4.95 -8.41
N PHE A 22 16.50 -6.13 -8.15
CA PHE A 22 15.24 -6.27 -7.40
C PHE A 22 15.46 -6.27 -5.88
N ILE A 23 16.67 -6.63 -5.45
CA ILE A 23 17.05 -6.67 -4.04
C ILE A 23 17.83 -5.39 -3.69
N GLN A 24 18.89 -5.08 -4.44
CA GLN A 24 19.77 -3.95 -4.14
C GLN A 24 19.04 -2.60 -4.25
N GLY A 25 19.16 -1.77 -3.21
CA GLY A 25 18.51 -0.46 -3.11
C GLY A 25 17.00 -0.53 -2.84
N SER A 26 16.50 -1.66 -2.33
CA SER A 26 15.10 -1.84 -1.94
C SER A 26 14.96 -2.21 -0.47
N PHE A 27 13.74 -2.13 0.07
CA PHE A 27 13.46 -2.56 1.44
C PHE A 27 13.81 -4.03 1.72
N ARG A 28 14.01 -4.87 0.69
CA ARG A 28 14.30 -6.30 0.87
C ARG A 28 15.67 -6.57 1.50
N GLU A 29 16.59 -5.61 1.46
CA GLU A 29 17.91 -5.71 2.10
C GLU A 29 17.84 -5.85 3.62
N ILE A 30 16.70 -5.48 4.24
CA ILE A 30 16.53 -5.56 5.69
C ILE A 30 16.23 -6.98 6.20
N PHE A 31 15.85 -7.91 5.32
CA PHE A 31 15.41 -9.25 5.72
C PHE A 31 16.53 -10.28 5.60
N ASP A 32 16.68 -11.10 6.65
CA ASP A 32 17.50 -12.31 6.65
C ASP A 32 16.93 -13.40 5.72
N TYR A 33 15.63 -13.33 5.45
CA TYR A 33 14.95 -14.19 4.48
C TYR A 33 13.93 -13.41 3.64
N HIS A 34 14.01 -13.58 2.32
CA HIS A 34 12.98 -13.18 1.37
C HIS A 34 12.91 -14.22 0.23
N PRO A 35 11.77 -14.38 -0.44
CA PRO A 35 11.67 -15.24 -1.63
C PRO A 35 12.55 -14.68 -2.76
N SER A 36 12.95 -15.54 -3.71
CA SER A 36 13.79 -15.08 -4.82
C SER A 36 13.01 -14.18 -5.78
N ALA A 37 13.69 -13.19 -6.36
CA ALA A 37 13.12 -12.17 -7.25
C ALA A 37 12.39 -12.78 -8.47
N ILE A 38 13.01 -13.78 -9.10
CA ILE A 38 12.47 -14.49 -10.27
C ILE A 38 11.16 -15.22 -9.90
N LYS A 39 11.10 -15.85 -8.72
CA LYS A 39 9.90 -16.57 -8.26
C LYS A 39 8.77 -15.63 -7.86
N SER A 40 9.12 -14.49 -7.26
CA SER A 40 8.14 -13.47 -6.86
C SER A 40 7.41 -12.83 -8.05
N GLY A 41 8.08 -12.72 -9.22
CA GLY A 41 7.45 -12.25 -10.46
C GLY A 41 6.61 -13.32 -11.17
N LEU A 42 7.07 -14.58 -11.18
CA LEU A 42 6.38 -15.69 -11.84
C LEU A 42 5.11 -16.13 -11.11
N GLY A 43 5.02 -15.96 -9.78
CA GLY A 43 3.84 -16.32 -9.00
C GLY A 43 2.54 -15.63 -9.44
N TYR A 44 2.63 -14.49 -10.14
CA TYR A 44 1.48 -13.76 -10.70
C TYR A 44 1.09 -14.21 -12.12
N ALA A 45 1.89 -15.05 -12.78
CA ALA A 45 1.62 -15.61 -14.09
C ALA A 45 1.43 -17.15 -14.06
N ALA A 46 1.72 -17.77 -12.92
CA ALA A 46 1.58 -19.20 -12.71
C ALA A 46 0.15 -19.58 -12.33
N PRO A 47 -0.31 -20.80 -12.68
CA PRO A 47 -1.58 -21.33 -12.19
C PRO A 47 -1.64 -21.32 -10.65
N PRO A 48 -2.82 -21.09 -10.04
CA PRO A 48 -2.94 -20.96 -8.58
C PRO A 48 -2.35 -22.11 -7.76
N VAL A 49 -2.44 -23.34 -8.25
CA VAL A 49 -1.86 -24.52 -7.58
C VAL A 49 -0.33 -24.47 -7.56
N SER A 50 0.29 -24.00 -8.65
CA SER A 50 1.75 -23.83 -8.71
C SER A 50 2.21 -22.76 -7.72
N THR A 51 1.52 -21.61 -7.69
CA THR A 51 1.77 -20.54 -6.71
C THR A 51 1.64 -21.06 -5.27
N TYR A 52 0.64 -21.92 -5.01
CA TYR A 52 0.47 -22.57 -3.71
C TYR A 52 1.61 -23.52 -3.33
N LEU A 53 2.04 -24.40 -4.24
CA LEU A 53 3.16 -25.31 -3.98
C LEU A 53 4.47 -24.55 -3.74
N GLU A 54 4.70 -23.45 -4.46
CA GLU A 54 5.84 -22.56 -4.23
C GLU A 54 5.76 -21.89 -2.85
N ALA A 55 4.58 -21.40 -2.47
CA ALA A 55 4.34 -20.82 -1.16
C ALA A 55 4.67 -21.81 -0.02
N LEU A 56 4.27 -23.08 -0.17
CA LEU A 56 4.61 -24.13 0.79
C LEU A 56 6.13 -24.41 0.84
N SER A 57 6.80 -24.39 -0.31
CA SER A 57 8.26 -24.53 -0.38
C SER A 57 8.97 -23.39 0.34
N ASP A 58 8.46 -22.17 0.24
CA ASP A 58 9.03 -21.00 0.90
C ASP A 58 8.88 -21.05 2.43
N ILE A 59 7.75 -21.55 2.94
CA ILE A 59 7.59 -21.81 4.39
C ILE A 59 8.66 -22.79 4.90
N VAL A 60 8.94 -23.87 4.15
CA VAL A 60 9.98 -24.84 4.54
C VAL A 60 11.37 -24.18 4.59
N ARG A 61 11.69 -23.35 3.59
CA ARG A 61 12.97 -22.61 3.55
C ARG A 61 13.08 -21.60 4.68
N LEU A 62 12.01 -20.86 4.97
CA LEU A 62 11.93 -19.92 6.07
C LEU A 62 12.28 -20.62 7.39
N ARG A 63 11.67 -21.77 7.67
CA ARG A 63 11.97 -22.56 8.88
C ARG A 63 13.43 -22.99 8.94
N GLN A 64 13.97 -23.51 7.84
CA GLN A 64 15.37 -23.94 7.77
C GLN A 64 16.33 -22.77 8.06
N LYS A 65 16.06 -21.60 7.48
CA LYS A 65 16.85 -20.39 7.70
C LYS A 65 16.71 -19.86 9.12
N ALA A 66 15.50 -19.85 9.68
CA ALA A 66 15.25 -19.46 11.07
C ALA A 66 16.03 -20.35 12.05
N ARG A 67 16.01 -21.68 11.87
CA ARG A 67 16.77 -22.62 12.70
C ARG A 67 18.29 -22.46 12.58
N ALA A 68 18.77 -22.04 11.41
CA ALA A 68 20.20 -21.83 11.17
C ALA A 68 20.69 -20.44 11.60
N ALA A 69 19.78 -19.51 11.92
CA ALA A 69 20.11 -18.16 12.34
C ALA A 69 20.85 -18.20 13.68
N ARG A 70 21.96 -17.47 13.77
CA ARG A 70 22.79 -17.35 14.98
C ARG A 70 22.67 -15.97 15.65
N GLY A 71 21.99 -15.04 14.99
CA GLY A 71 21.76 -13.69 15.48
C GLY A 71 20.62 -13.63 16.51
N PRO A 72 20.57 -12.57 17.33
CA PRO A 72 19.51 -12.38 18.32
C PRO A 72 18.14 -12.06 17.69
N VAL A 73 18.12 -11.65 16.42
CA VAL A 73 16.92 -11.35 15.64
C VAL A 73 17.06 -12.05 14.29
N PHE A 74 15.97 -12.67 13.84
CA PHE A 74 15.80 -13.19 12.49
C PHE A 74 14.57 -12.52 11.87
N PHE A 75 14.78 -11.71 10.85
CA PHE A 75 13.71 -10.95 10.20
C PHE A 75 13.40 -11.52 8.82
N ALA A 76 12.17 -12.01 8.63
CA ALA A 76 11.76 -12.72 7.42
C ALA A 76 10.59 -12.02 6.74
N TYR A 77 10.62 -11.99 5.41
CA TYR A 77 9.54 -11.56 4.54
C TYR A 77 9.01 -12.74 3.73
N THR A 78 7.70 -12.94 3.75
CA THR A 78 7.00 -13.90 2.89
C THR A 78 6.05 -13.14 1.97
N GLY A 79 6.33 -13.17 0.67
CA GLY A 79 5.48 -12.52 -0.34
C GLY A 79 4.36 -13.41 -0.88
N ALA A 80 4.34 -14.69 -0.50
CA ALA A 80 3.46 -15.68 -1.13
C ALA A 80 1.98 -15.50 -0.77
N SER A 81 1.69 -14.93 0.41
CA SER A 81 0.33 -14.59 0.85
C SER A 81 -0.37 -13.64 -0.13
N ASP A 82 0.35 -12.66 -0.67
CA ASP A 82 -0.21 -11.67 -1.59
C ASP A 82 -0.56 -12.30 -2.94
N SER A 83 0.38 -13.01 -3.57
CA SER A 83 0.11 -13.75 -4.81
C SER A 83 -1.04 -14.75 -4.67
N LEU A 84 -1.14 -15.43 -3.51
CA LEU A 84 -2.24 -16.33 -3.20
C LEU A 84 -3.57 -15.61 -2.97
N ALA A 85 -3.58 -14.43 -2.36
CA ALA A 85 -4.77 -13.61 -2.24
C ALA A 85 -5.27 -13.20 -3.64
N HIS A 86 -4.38 -12.69 -4.48
CA HIS A 86 -4.68 -12.26 -5.84
C HIS A 86 -5.20 -13.40 -6.73
N LEU A 87 -4.57 -14.58 -6.71
CA LEU A 87 -4.87 -15.65 -7.68
C LEU A 87 -5.53 -16.89 -7.07
N GLY A 88 -5.15 -17.25 -5.86
CA GLY A 88 -5.58 -18.49 -5.19
C GLY A 88 -6.87 -18.36 -4.40
N GLY A 89 -7.33 -17.13 -4.14
CA GLY A 89 -8.54 -16.86 -3.40
C GLY A 89 -8.43 -17.23 -1.91
N GLN A 90 -9.53 -17.04 -1.19
CA GLN A 90 -9.56 -17.21 0.27
C GLN A 90 -9.17 -18.62 0.72
N ARG A 91 -9.54 -19.67 -0.03
CA ARG A 91 -9.30 -21.07 0.36
C ARG A 91 -7.81 -21.39 0.41
N LEU A 92 -7.06 -21.07 -0.65
CA LEU A 92 -5.63 -21.37 -0.70
C LEU A 92 -4.84 -20.47 0.25
N LEU A 93 -5.24 -19.20 0.39
CA LEU A 93 -4.65 -18.30 1.39
C LEU A 93 -4.82 -18.84 2.81
N ARG A 94 -6.04 -19.27 3.20
CA ARG A 94 -6.29 -19.86 4.53
C ARG A 94 -5.45 -21.12 4.78
N SER A 95 -5.34 -21.98 3.77
CA SER A 95 -4.50 -23.19 3.86
C SER A 95 -3.02 -22.85 4.06
N PHE A 96 -2.52 -21.83 3.35
CA PHE A 96 -1.17 -21.32 3.52
C PHE A 96 -0.95 -20.72 4.91
N LEU A 97 -1.89 -19.91 5.41
CA LEU A 97 -1.80 -19.29 6.75
C LEU A 97 -1.82 -20.34 7.87
N ALA A 98 -2.63 -21.40 7.74
CA ALA A 98 -2.60 -22.53 8.68
C ALA A 98 -1.23 -23.22 8.68
N ARG A 99 -0.61 -23.38 7.50
CA ARG A 99 0.73 -23.96 7.41
C ARG A 99 1.82 -23.04 7.97
N LEU A 100 1.65 -21.73 7.82
CA LEU A 100 2.52 -20.74 8.44
C LEU A 100 2.43 -20.85 9.97
N ASP A 101 1.21 -20.92 10.52
CA ASP A 101 0.96 -21.10 11.96
C ASP A 101 1.66 -22.35 12.52
N ASP A 102 1.47 -23.52 11.88
CA ASP A 102 2.19 -24.76 12.24
C ASP A 102 3.71 -24.56 12.28
N THR A 103 4.23 -23.82 11.29
CA THR A 103 5.68 -23.59 11.15
C THR A 103 6.21 -22.66 12.23
N ILE A 104 5.42 -21.68 12.64
CA ILE A 104 5.76 -20.77 13.74
C ILE A 104 5.71 -21.53 15.08
N ALA A 105 4.70 -22.37 15.29
CA ALA A 105 4.62 -23.23 16.46
C ALA A 105 5.83 -24.17 16.55
N ASP A 106 6.28 -24.71 15.41
CA ASP A 106 7.49 -25.51 15.32
C ASP A 106 8.75 -24.69 15.65
N ILE A 107 8.91 -23.47 15.11
CA ILE A 107 10.05 -22.58 15.42
C ILE A 107 10.10 -22.25 16.93
N LEU A 108 8.95 -22.01 17.56
CA LEU A 108 8.86 -21.76 18.99
C LEU A 108 9.27 -23.00 19.79
N ARG A 109 8.82 -24.20 19.38
CA ARG A 109 9.14 -25.48 20.03
C ARG A 109 10.62 -25.84 19.90
N ASP A 110 11.21 -25.59 18.73
CA ASP A 110 12.61 -25.86 18.42
C ASP A 110 13.57 -24.80 19.00
N GLY A 111 13.03 -23.71 19.52
CA GLY A 111 13.79 -22.56 20.03
C GLY A 111 14.55 -22.83 21.32
N ASP A 112 15.37 -21.86 21.74
CA ASP A 112 16.26 -21.96 22.92
C ASP A 112 15.47 -22.00 24.25
N GLY A 113 14.97 -23.18 24.62
CA GLY A 113 14.34 -23.44 25.91
C GLY A 113 13.14 -22.54 26.22
N GLY A 114 12.37 -22.16 25.19
CA GLY A 114 11.22 -21.26 25.34
C GLY A 114 11.56 -19.77 25.43
N ARG A 115 12.79 -19.35 25.06
CA ARG A 115 13.19 -17.94 24.96
C ARG A 115 12.86 -17.29 23.63
N THR A 116 12.66 -18.08 22.57
CA THR A 116 12.27 -17.56 21.26
C THR A 116 10.96 -16.80 21.38
N ARG A 117 10.96 -15.57 20.86
CA ARG A 117 9.77 -14.73 20.70
C ARG A 117 9.54 -14.52 19.22
N VAL A 118 8.27 -14.51 18.84
CA VAL A 118 7.87 -14.34 17.45
C VAL A 118 6.83 -13.23 17.39
N THR A 119 7.07 -12.31 16.48
CA THR A 119 6.08 -11.33 16.04
C THR A 119 5.82 -11.56 14.56
N ILE A 120 4.55 -11.58 14.17
CA ILE A 120 4.12 -11.67 12.77
C ILE A 120 3.23 -10.46 12.51
N PHE A 121 3.43 -9.80 11.38
CA PHE A 121 2.53 -8.75 10.93
C PHE A 121 2.32 -8.79 9.42
N SER A 122 1.21 -8.21 8.99
CA SER A 122 0.90 -7.92 7.59
C SER A 122 1.02 -6.43 7.36
N ASP A 123 1.62 -6.03 6.24
CA ASP A 123 1.75 -4.64 5.82
C ASP A 123 0.42 -4.07 5.30
N HIS A 124 -0.45 -4.93 4.76
CA HIS A 124 -1.79 -4.57 4.32
C HIS A 124 -2.77 -5.75 4.37
N GLY A 125 -4.03 -5.46 4.08
CA GLY A 125 -5.10 -6.44 3.88
C GLY A 125 -5.31 -6.78 2.40
N ASN A 126 -6.39 -7.49 2.09
CA ASN A 126 -6.81 -7.81 0.72
C ASN A 126 -8.35 -7.93 0.67
N HIS A 127 -8.99 -7.28 -0.30
CA HIS A 127 -10.44 -7.35 -0.45
C HIS A 127 -10.82 -8.38 -1.52
N PHE A 128 -11.41 -9.50 -1.10
CA PHE A 128 -11.89 -10.56 -2.01
C PHE A 128 -13.22 -10.19 -2.65
N ARG A 129 -13.24 -9.99 -3.97
CA ARG A 129 -14.45 -9.67 -4.74
C ARG A 129 -14.21 -9.81 -6.23
N LYS A 130 -15.28 -9.65 -7.01
CA LYS A 130 -15.16 -9.48 -8.46
C LYS A 130 -14.59 -8.09 -8.77
N TYR A 131 -13.58 -8.06 -9.62
CA TYR A 131 -12.89 -6.83 -10.01
C TYR A 131 -13.14 -6.44 -11.47
N GLN A 132 -13.16 -5.13 -11.70
CA GLN A 132 -13.27 -4.50 -13.01
C GLN A 132 -12.11 -3.53 -13.20
N ARG A 133 -11.47 -3.57 -14.37
CA ARG A 133 -10.42 -2.61 -14.68
C ARG A 133 -11.02 -1.22 -14.93
N VAL A 134 -10.39 -0.20 -14.35
CA VAL A 134 -10.68 1.21 -14.66
C VAL A 134 -10.20 1.55 -16.07
N SER A 135 -11.07 2.17 -16.88
CA SER A 135 -10.75 2.64 -18.24
C SER A 135 -9.96 3.96 -18.25
N LEU A 136 -9.00 4.10 -17.32
CA LEU A 136 -8.28 5.36 -17.08
C LEU A 136 -7.54 5.85 -18.32
N LYS A 137 -6.86 4.94 -19.05
CA LYS A 137 -6.07 5.32 -20.22
C LYS A 137 -6.89 5.93 -21.35
N ALA A 138 -8.11 5.41 -21.57
CA ALA A 138 -9.00 5.92 -22.60
C ALA A 138 -9.50 7.30 -22.22
N ALA A 139 -10.05 7.45 -21.01
CA ALA A 139 -10.58 8.72 -20.53
C ALA A 139 -9.53 9.85 -20.51
N LEU A 140 -8.29 9.56 -20.11
CA LEU A 140 -7.21 10.55 -20.15
C LEU A 140 -6.88 10.98 -21.58
N ARG A 141 -6.86 10.06 -22.55
CA ARG A 141 -6.63 10.38 -23.96
C ARG A 141 -7.76 11.20 -24.57
N ASP A 142 -9.00 10.87 -24.23
CA ASP A 142 -10.19 11.60 -24.70
C ASP A 142 -10.19 13.05 -24.18
N ALA A 143 -9.61 13.28 -22.99
CA ALA A 143 -9.36 14.61 -22.43
C ALA A 143 -8.10 15.30 -22.97
N GLY A 144 -7.42 14.72 -23.96
CA GLY A 144 -6.24 15.31 -24.61
C GLY A 144 -4.90 15.06 -23.91
N PHE A 145 -4.85 14.25 -22.85
CA PHE A 145 -3.58 13.83 -22.25
C PHE A 145 -2.89 12.76 -23.10
N ARG A 146 -1.56 12.79 -23.11
CA ARG A 146 -0.71 11.82 -23.79
C ARG A 146 0.00 10.95 -22.77
N LEU A 147 -0.29 9.65 -22.84
CA LEU A 147 0.37 8.64 -22.01
C LEU A 147 1.75 8.33 -22.60
N GLU A 148 2.78 8.76 -21.89
CA GLU A 148 4.18 8.74 -22.36
C GLU A 148 5.09 8.08 -21.30
N SER A 149 6.35 7.85 -21.66
CA SER A 149 7.39 7.37 -20.73
C SER A 149 8.24 8.50 -20.14
N HIS A 150 8.02 9.73 -20.60
CA HIS A 150 8.69 10.98 -20.21
C HIS A 150 7.64 12.10 -20.11
N ILE A 151 7.93 13.14 -19.33
CA ILE A 151 7.10 14.34 -19.25
C ILE A 151 7.69 15.39 -20.19
N LEU A 152 6.97 15.76 -21.25
CA LEU A 152 7.44 16.71 -22.27
C LEU A 152 6.73 18.07 -22.15
N ASN A 153 5.49 18.10 -21.68
CA ASN A 153 4.69 19.30 -21.44
C ASN A 153 3.48 18.97 -20.55
N ASP A 154 2.60 19.94 -20.32
CA ASP A 154 1.44 19.85 -19.43
C ASP A 154 0.38 18.82 -19.85
N ARG A 155 0.47 18.27 -21.07
CA ARG A 155 -0.39 17.16 -21.52
C ARG A 155 0.28 15.80 -21.39
N SER A 156 1.57 15.73 -21.07
CA SER A 156 2.26 14.46 -20.85
C SER A 156 1.87 13.88 -19.49
N VAL A 157 1.53 12.60 -19.48
CA VAL A 157 1.19 11.84 -18.29
C VAL A 157 1.96 10.54 -18.30
N VAL A 158 2.72 10.27 -17.25
CA VAL A 158 3.33 8.95 -17.04
C VAL A 158 2.48 8.19 -16.04
N LEU A 159 1.99 7.02 -16.45
CA LEU A 159 1.21 6.09 -15.63
C LEU A 159 2.01 4.79 -15.46
N PRO A 160 2.80 4.64 -14.40
CA PRO A 160 3.47 3.38 -14.10
C PRO A 160 2.48 2.23 -13.87
N GLN A 161 2.81 1.03 -14.37
CA GLN A 161 2.00 -0.18 -14.19
C GLN A 161 2.81 -1.24 -13.42
N PHE A 162 2.71 -1.25 -12.09
CA PHE A 162 3.54 -2.09 -11.21
C PHE A 162 2.82 -3.30 -10.57
N GLY A 163 1.51 -3.46 -10.81
CA GLY A 163 0.71 -4.58 -10.32
C GLY A 163 -0.76 -4.43 -10.71
N LEU A 164 -1.60 -5.34 -10.20
CA LEU A 164 -3.05 -5.23 -10.28
C LEU A 164 -3.56 -4.67 -8.95
N ILE A 165 -3.77 -3.36 -8.86
CA ILE A 165 -3.95 -2.63 -7.59
C ILE A 165 -5.15 -1.67 -7.60
N GLY A 166 -5.70 -1.40 -6.42
CA GLY A 166 -6.84 -0.50 -6.17
C GLY A 166 -6.51 1.00 -6.21
N CYS A 167 -5.33 1.39 -6.68
CA CYS A 167 -4.95 2.80 -6.82
C CYS A 167 -4.12 3.04 -8.07
N ALA A 168 -3.90 4.29 -8.43
CA ALA A 168 -2.91 4.67 -9.45
C ALA A 168 -2.06 5.82 -8.96
N VAL A 169 -0.84 5.89 -9.49
CA VAL A 169 0.05 7.03 -9.31
C VAL A 169 0.39 7.56 -10.69
N LEU A 170 0.31 8.88 -10.85
CA LEU A 170 0.43 9.58 -12.11
C LEU A 170 1.47 10.69 -11.97
N PHE A 171 2.30 10.85 -13.00
CA PHE A 171 3.29 11.92 -13.05
C PHE A 171 2.97 12.85 -14.21
N THR A 172 2.97 14.14 -13.94
CA THR A 172 2.78 15.21 -14.94
C THR A 172 3.55 16.47 -14.51
N THR A 173 3.42 17.59 -15.23
CA THR A 173 3.99 18.87 -14.79
C THR A 173 3.16 19.49 -13.66
N GLU A 174 3.75 20.37 -12.85
CA GLU A 174 3.02 21.07 -11.76
C GLU A 174 1.78 21.83 -12.28
N ALA A 175 1.86 22.40 -13.49
CA ALA A 175 0.75 23.08 -14.13
C ALA A 175 -0.40 22.13 -14.53
N GLY A 176 -0.09 20.85 -14.80
CA GLY A 176 -1.04 19.83 -15.24
C GLY A 176 -1.78 19.10 -14.12
N GLU A 177 -1.31 19.17 -12.88
CA GLU A 177 -1.81 18.39 -11.73
C GLU A 177 -3.32 18.55 -11.50
N ALA A 178 -3.78 19.80 -11.40
CA ALA A 178 -5.17 20.11 -11.09
C ALA A 178 -6.13 19.64 -12.18
N GLU A 179 -5.77 19.85 -13.45
CA GLU A 179 -6.57 19.40 -14.59
C GLU A 179 -6.58 17.87 -14.66
N LEU A 180 -5.42 17.22 -14.50
CA LEU A 180 -5.29 15.77 -14.51
C LEU A 180 -6.10 15.12 -13.38
N ALA A 181 -6.00 15.63 -12.15
CA ALA A 181 -6.75 15.12 -11.01
C ALA A 181 -8.26 15.27 -11.22
N LYS A 182 -8.71 16.44 -11.70
CA LYS A 182 -10.12 16.68 -12.02
C LYS A 182 -10.64 15.73 -13.09
N THR A 183 -9.90 15.54 -14.19
CA THR A 183 -10.28 14.61 -15.27
C THR A 183 -10.27 13.17 -14.80
N ALA A 184 -9.26 12.76 -14.04
CA ALA A 184 -9.18 11.39 -13.54
C ALA A 184 -10.32 11.05 -12.57
N ALA A 185 -10.73 12.02 -11.75
CA ALA A 185 -11.85 11.87 -10.81
C ALA A 185 -13.20 11.58 -11.50
N THR A 186 -13.38 11.97 -12.78
CA THR A 186 -14.62 11.68 -13.52
C THR A 186 -14.69 10.28 -14.10
N VAL A 187 -13.61 9.50 -13.99
CA VAL A 187 -13.55 8.16 -14.57
C VAL A 187 -14.31 7.18 -13.69
N ASN A 188 -15.24 6.42 -14.27
CA ASN A 188 -15.96 5.38 -13.55
C ASN A 188 -14.99 4.39 -12.87
N GLY A 189 -15.17 4.20 -11.56
CA GLY A 189 -14.31 3.39 -10.71
C GLY A 189 -13.25 4.16 -9.94
N VAL A 190 -12.99 5.43 -10.29
CA VAL A 190 -12.19 6.34 -9.47
C VAL A 190 -13.07 6.91 -8.37
N ASP A 191 -12.63 6.75 -7.13
CA ASP A 191 -13.28 7.31 -5.94
C ASP A 191 -12.92 8.79 -5.82
N PHE A 192 -11.62 9.07 -5.76
CA PHE A 192 -11.10 10.42 -5.83
C PHE A 192 -9.67 10.44 -6.41
N ALA A 193 -9.25 11.63 -6.85
CA ALA A 193 -7.89 11.97 -7.18
C ALA A 193 -7.36 12.99 -6.17
N ALA A 194 -6.11 12.85 -5.74
CA ALA A 194 -5.43 13.76 -4.83
C ALA A 194 -4.12 14.28 -5.43
N TYR A 195 -3.81 15.54 -5.20
CA TYR A 195 -2.53 16.17 -5.53
C TYR A 195 -2.14 17.15 -4.44
N GLU A 196 -0.86 17.42 -4.29
CA GLU A 196 -0.35 18.38 -3.30
C GLU A 196 0.16 19.64 -3.99
N LYS A 197 -0.24 20.80 -3.47
CA LYS A 197 0.28 22.10 -3.88
C LYS A 197 0.50 22.98 -2.66
N GLU A 198 1.72 23.50 -2.50
CA GLU A 198 2.09 24.44 -1.44
C GLU A 198 1.77 23.95 -0.02
N GLY A 199 1.92 22.64 0.23
CA GLY A 199 1.62 21.99 1.51
C GLY A 199 0.13 21.69 1.74
N VAL A 200 -0.72 21.92 0.75
CA VAL A 200 -2.15 21.64 0.79
C VAL A 200 -2.47 20.48 -0.15
N VAL A 201 -3.12 19.44 0.38
CA VAL A 201 -3.57 18.31 -0.43
C VAL A 201 -4.98 18.59 -0.93
N HIS A 202 -5.11 18.72 -2.24
CA HIS A 202 -6.38 18.91 -2.95
C HIS A 202 -6.96 17.55 -3.34
N ILE A 203 -8.27 17.42 -3.18
CA ILE A 203 -9.02 16.19 -3.45
C ILE A 203 -10.15 16.52 -4.43
N ASN A 204 -10.21 15.76 -5.52
CA ASN A 204 -11.23 15.84 -6.55
C ASN A 204 -11.96 14.51 -6.65
N ALA A 205 -13.28 14.53 -6.54
CA ALA A 205 -14.15 13.37 -6.72
C ALA A 205 -15.40 13.76 -7.51
N ASN A 206 -16.18 12.78 -7.95
CA ASN A 206 -17.46 13.04 -8.64
C ASN A 206 -18.50 13.73 -7.73
N ASN A 207 -18.44 13.48 -6.42
CA ASN A 207 -19.35 14.02 -5.43
C ASN A 207 -18.84 15.32 -4.78
N GLY A 208 -17.66 15.85 -5.17
CA GLY A 208 -17.16 17.08 -4.58
C GLY A 208 -15.65 17.33 -4.69
N MET A 209 -15.23 18.40 -4.04
CA MET A 209 -13.84 18.78 -3.85
C MET A 209 -13.60 19.14 -2.39
N ALA A 210 -12.42 18.78 -1.89
CA ALA A 210 -11.98 19.14 -0.56
C ALA A 210 -10.47 19.38 -0.52
N ILE A 211 -10.01 19.90 0.61
CA ILE A 211 -8.60 20.11 0.89
C ILE A 211 -8.25 19.59 2.28
N ILE A 212 -7.02 19.11 2.43
CA ILE A 212 -6.40 18.75 3.70
C ILE A 212 -5.17 19.61 3.90
N GLU A 213 -5.10 20.29 5.05
CA GLU A 213 -3.97 21.09 5.48
C GLU A 213 -3.36 20.46 6.74
N LYS A 214 -2.03 20.51 6.88
CA LYS A 214 -1.32 20.04 8.06
C LYS A 214 -0.60 21.19 8.77
N ARG A 215 -0.69 21.22 10.10
CA ARG A 215 0.05 22.16 10.98
C ARG A 215 0.60 21.40 12.17
N GLY A 216 1.89 21.10 12.16
CA GLY A 216 2.48 20.18 13.13
C GLY A 216 1.75 18.83 13.11
N GLU A 217 1.37 18.30 14.27
CA GLU A 217 0.60 17.06 14.40
C GLU A 217 -0.93 17.26 14.35
N ARG A 218 -1.38 18.29 13.62
CA ARG A 218 -2.81 18.59 13.44
C ARG A 218 -3.16 18.70 11.97
N PHE A 219 -4.39 18.30 11.65
CA PHE A 219 -4.94 18.36 10.29
C PHE A 219 -6.24 19.13 10.27
N ARG A 220 -6.48 19.84 9.17
CA ARG A 220 -7.74 20.51 8.86
C ARG A 220 -8.29 19.98 7.54
N TYR A 221 -9.50 19.47 7.58
CA TYR A 221 -10.27 19.07 6.39
C TYR A 221 -11.32 20.13 6.08
N ARG A 222 -11.36 20.62 4.85
CA ARG A 222 -12.39 21.57 4.40
C ARG A 222 -12.94 21.14 3.05
N THR A 223 -14.27 21.11 2.94
CA THR A 223 -14.92 20.92 1.66
C THR A 223 -14.99 22.25 0.91
N VAL A 224 -14.73 22.20 -0.39
CA VAL A 224 -14.93 23.33 -1.32
C VAL A 224 -16.32 23.21 -1.96
N GLY A 225 -16.76 21.98 -2.22
CA GLY A 225 -18.11 21.63 -2.62
C GLY A 225 -18.33 20.13 -2.42
N GLY A 226 -19.52 19.71 -1.99
CA GLY A 226 -19.77 18.31 -1.64
C GLY A 226 -18.95 17.81 -0.44
N ASP A 227 -18.70 16.50 -0.36
CA ASP A 227 -17.90 15.87 0.70
C ASP A 227 -17.19 14.60 0.17
N PRO A 228 -16.07 14.75 -0.55
CA PRO A 228 -15.44 13.64 -1.26
C PRO A 228 -14.92 12.52 -0.37
N LEU A 229 -14.62 12.80 0.90
CA LEU A 229 -14.17 11.79 1.87
C LEU A 229 -15.25 11.39 2.87
N GLU A 230 -16.47 11.95 2.77
CA GLU A 230 -17.59 11.70 3.69
C GLU A 230 -17.27 12.03 5.17
N LEU A 231 -16.42 13.04 5.42
CA LEU A 231 -15.91 13.38 6.76
C LEU A 231 -16.65 14.52 7.44
N ILE A 232 -17.66 15.15 6.82
CA ILE A 232 -18.43 16.24 7.46
C ILE A 232 -19.09 15.76 8.76
N SER A 233 -19.64 14.54 8.78
CA SER A 233 -20.28 13.97 9.96
C SER A 233 -19.28 13.76 11.11
N VAL A 234 -18.09 13.25 10.79
CA VAL A 234 -16.97 13.07 11.71
C VAL A 234 -16.50 14.42 12.25
N LEU A 235 -16.36 15.43 11.39
CA LEU A 235 -15.96 16.78 11.82
C LEU A 235 -16.99 17.41 12.76
N ARG A 236 -18.30 17.27 12.49
CA ARG A 236 -19.36 17.73 13.40
C ARG A 236 -19.27 17.07 14.78
N LEU A 237 -18.99 15.76 14.81
CA LEU A 237 -18.80 15.02 16.07
C LEU A 237 -17.59 15.57 16.84
N LEU A 238 -16.45 15.77 16.17
CA LEU A 238 -15.23 16.31 16.78
C LEU A 238 -15.45 17.75 17.29
N THR A 239 -16.20 18.58 16.55
CA THR A 239 -16.57 19.94 16.99
C THR A 239 -17.41 19.88 18.26
N ALA A 240 -18.44 19.04 18.30
CA ALA A 240 -19.30 18.89 19.48
C ALA A 240 -18.53 18.39 20.72
N GLN A 241 -17.42 17.67 20.51
CA GLN A 241 -16.51 17.22 21.57
C GLN A 241 -15.46 18.27 21.96
N GLY A 242 -15.44 19.45 21.34
CA GLY A 242 -14.44 20.49 21.59
C GLY A 242 -13.03 20.13 21.10
N LYS A 243 -12.91 19.20 20.15
CA LYS A 243 -11.62 18.71 19.60
C LYS A 243 -11.14 19.48 18.37
N VAL A 244 -11.95 20.42 17.90
CA VAL A 244 -11.64 21.30 16.76
C VAL A 244 -11.21 22.65 17.31
N ASP A 245 -10.02 23.12 16.96
CA ASP A 245 -9.55 24.44 17.36
C ASP A 245 -10.24 25.58 16.58
N ALA A 246 -9.99 26.83 16.99
CA ALA A 246 -10.65 28.01 16.41
C ALA A 246 -10.38 28.18 14.91
N GLU A 247 -9.31 27.57 14.38
CA GLU A 247 -8.95 27.62 12.96
C GLU A 247 -9.41 26.38 12.19
N GLY A 248 -10.10 25.44 12.84
CA GLY A 248 -10.64 24.22 12.24
C GLY A 248 -9.66 23.04 12.23
N PHE A 249 -8.53 23.11 12.95
CA PHE A 249 -7.59 22.00 13.04
C PHE A 249 -7.96 21.03 14.17
N VAL A 250 -7.70 19.75 13.93
CA VAL A 250 -7.91 18.64 14.87
C VAL A 250 -6.60 17.87 15.01
N ALA A 251 -6.30 17.37 16.21
CA ALA A 251 -5.11 16.56 16.45
C ALA A 251 -5.14 15.24 15.66
N ASP A 252 -3.98 14.77 15.21
CA ASP A 252 -3.84 13.50 14.49
C ASP A 252 -4.49 12.31 15.23
N ALA A 253 -4.25 12.21 16.54
CA ALA A 253 -4.83 11.15 17.36
C ALA A 253 -6.37 11.21 17.45
N ASP A 254 -6.96 12.41 17.38
CA ASP A 254 -8.41 12.57 17.40
C ASP A 254 -9.04 12.18 16.06
N TRP A 255 -8.39 12.55 14.95
CA TRP A 255 -8.77 12.06 13.61
C TRP A 255 -8.68 10.53 13.53
N PHE A 256 -7.58 9.95 14.00
CA PHE A 256 -7.38 8.52 14.03
C PHE A 256 -8.50 7.81 14.78
N ASN A 257 -8.75 8.22 16.03
CA ASN A 257 -9.77 7.61 16.87
C ASN A 257 -11.18 7.75 16.28
N ALA A 258 -11.47 8.85 15.59
CA ALA A 258 -12.77 9.08 14.99
C ALA A 258 -12.97 8.33 13.65
N THR A 259 -11.89 7.94 12.97
CA THR A 259 -11.96 7.34 11.62
C THR A 259 -11.51 5.88 11.53
N ARG A 260 -10.78 5.35 12.52
CA ARG A 260 -10.23 3.98 12.51
C ARG A 260 -11.29 2.89 12.28
N ASP A 261 -12.52 3.12 12.73
CA ASP A 261 -13.62 2.17 12.66
C ASP A 261 -14.56 2.40 11.46
N THR A 262 -14.21 3.32 10.57
CA THR A 262 -14.99 3.63 9.36
C THR A 262 -14.62 2.72 8.18
N THR A 263 -15.32 2.88 7.06
CA THR A 263 -15.04 2.16 5.79
C THR A 263 -13.69 2.53 5.18
N GLN A 264 -13.14 3.70 5.54
CA GLN A 264 -11.81 4.15 5.16
C GLN A 264 -11.04 4.53 6.44
N PRO A 265 -10.25 3.60 7.01
CA PRO A 265 -9.58 3.87 8.27
C PRO A 265 -8.47 4.91 8.09
N ASP A 266 -8.35 5.85 9.04
CA ASP A 266 -7.30 6.87 9.12
C ASP A 266 -7.17 7.74 7.85
N THR A 267 -8.30 8.03 7.20
CA THR A 267 -8.36 8.67 5.87
C THR A 267 -7.54 9.95 5.79
N ILE A 268 -7.65 10.86 6.76
CA ILE A 268 -7.00 12.17 6.71
C ILE A 268 -5.49 12.04 6.60
N LYS A 269 -4.87 11.28 7.51
CA LYS A 269 -3.42 11.09 7.54
C LYS A 269 -2.97 10.34 6.29
N ARG A 270 -3.69 9.28 5.90
CA ARG A 270 -3.31 8.44 4.76
C ARG A 270 -3.41 9.15 3.42
N VAL A 271 -4.44 9.97 3.20
CA VAL A 271 -4.55 10.81 2.00
C VAL A 271 -3.43 11.84 1.99
N TYR A 272 -3.22 12.53 3.11
CA TYR A 272 -2.19 13.57 3.20
C TYR A 272 -0.81 12.98 2.93
N GLU A 273 -0.39 11.98 3.70
CA GLU A 273 0.93 11.38 3.57
C GLU A 273 1.12 10.63 2.24
N GLY A 274 0.06 10.05 1.67
CA GLY A 274 0.11 9.44 0.35
C GLY A 274 0.43 10.45 -0.76
N ALA A 275 0.00 11.70 -0.60
CA ALA A 275 0.32 12.79 -1.51
C ALA A 275 1.63 13.52 -1.16
N THR A 276 2.11 13.46 0.09
CA THR A 276 3.24 14.28 0.54
C THR A 276 4.52 13.52 0.89
N ASP A 277 4.49 12.24 1.22
CA ASP A 277 5.61 11.55 1.89
C ASP A 277 5.84 10.10 1.36
N HIS A 278 6.61 9.31 2.12
CA HIS A 278 6.85 7.86 2.02
C HIS A 278 7.75 7.36 0.89
N VAL A 279 7.83 8.06 -0.25
CA VAL A 279 8.61 7.60 -1.41
C VAL A 279 9.57 8.64 -1.95
N ARG A 280 10.75 8.20 -2.41
CA ARG A 280 11.77 9.07 -3.01
C ARG A 280 11.31 9.71 -4.32
N ASN A 281 10.61 8.95 -5.16
CA ASN A 281 10.07 9.42 -6.44
C ASN A 281 8.55 9.52 -6.31
N ARG A 282 8.10 10.63 -5.72
CA ARG A 282 6.69 10.90 -5.44
C ARG A 282 5.95 11.25 -6.72
N ALA A 283 4.81 10.60 -6.93
CA ALA A 283 3.86 11.01 -7.95
C ALA A 283 3.15 12.29 -7.49
N ASN A 284 2.86 13.19 -8.41
CA ASN A 284 2.16 14.42 -8.08
C ASN A 284 0.64 14.33 -8.23
N VAL A 285 0.11 13.25 -8.82
CA VAL A 285 -1.32 12.91 -8.74
C VAL A 285 -1.48 11.45 -8.33
N VAL A 286 -2.26 11.20 -7.27
CA VAL A 286 -2.59 9.87 -6.75
C VAL A 286 -4.08 9.63 -6.89
N LEU A 287 -4.48 8.47 -7.40
CA LEU A 287 -5.88 8.08 -7.54
C LEU A 287 -6.22 6.97 -6.56
N ASN A 288 -7.31 7.15 -5.83
CA ASN A 288 -7.98 6.09 -5.08
C ASN A 288 -9.11 5.52 -5.93
N PHE A 289 -9.25 4.20 -5.99
CA PHE A 289 -10.37 3.56 -6.68
C PHE A 289 -11.41 3.04 -5.68
N HIS A 290 -12.66 3.04 -6.09
CA HIS A 290 -13.70 2.33 -5.36
C HIS A 290 -13.37 0.84 -5.26
N ASP A 291 -13.85 0.19 -4.20
CA ASP A 291 -13.69 -1.27 -4.11
C ASP A 291 -14.30 -1.99 -5.30
N GLY A 292 -13.58 -3.00 -5.79
CA GLY A 292 -13.95 -3.74 -7.00
C GLY A 292 -13.40 -3.11 -8.28
N TYR A 293 -12.66 -2.02 -8.19
CA TYR A 293 -11.91 -1.46 -9.30
C TYR A 293 -10.41 -1.62 -9.11
N TYR A 294 -9.70 -1.78 -10.22
CA TYR A 294 -8.25 -1.87 -10.23
C TYR A 294 -7.65 -1.28 -11.51
N THR A 295 -6.37 -1.00 -11.48
CA THR A 295 -5.55 -0.75 -12.68
C THR A 295 -4.35 -1.69 -12.68
N GLY A 296 -3.67 -1.80 -13.82
CA GLY A 296 -2.46 -2.61 -13.91
C GLY A 296 -2.08 -3.03 -15.32
N ASN A 297 -1.08 -3.90 -15.39
CA ASN A 297 -0.64 -4.47 -16.66
C ASN A 297 -1.66 -5.50 -17.18
N PHE A 298 -2.22 -5.26 -18.36
CA PHE A 298 -3.19 -6.14 -19.03
C PHE A 298 -2.67 -7.57 -19.22
N THR A 299 -1.36 -7.77 -19.41
CA THR A 299 -0.81 -9.12 -19.61
C THR A 299 -1.00 -10.00 -18.38
N LEU A 300 -1.10 -9.44 -17.17
CA LEU A 300 -1.36 -10.23 -15.96
C LEU A 300 -2.80 -10.74 -15.88
N ASP A 301 -3.77 -10.03 -16.48
CA ASP A 301 -5.16 -10.49 -16.51
C ASP A 301 -5.37 -11.71 -17.39
N ILE A 302 -4.57 -11.84 -18.45
CA ILE A 302 -4.70 -12.95 -19.41
C ILE A 302 -4.42 -14.29 -18.71
N PHE A 303 -3.52 -14.29 -17.71
CA PHE A 303 -3.06 -15.51 -17.06
C PHE A 303 -3.79 -15.81 -15.75
N ALA A 304 -4.61 -14.89 -15.22
CA ALA A 304 -5.37 -15.16 -14.01
C ALA A 304 -6.62 -14.28 -13.79
N ILE A 305 -7.66 -14.89 -13.23
CA ILE A 305 -8.84 -14.17 -12.72
C ILE A 305 -8.50 -13.61 -11.35
N LEU A 306 -8.38 -12.28 -11.26
CA LEU A 306 -8.12 -11.57 -10.02
C LEU A 306 -9.22 -11.86 -8.98
N GLN A 307 -8.85 -12.49 -7.87
CA GLN A 307 -9.74 -12.85 -6.76
C GLN A 307 -9.79 -11.77 -5.68
N ALA A 308 -8.68 -11.08 -5.46
CA ALA A 308 -8.52 -10.00 -4.50
C ALA A 308 -7.49 -8.99 -4.99
N THR A 309 -7.52 -7.79 -4.45
CA THR A 309 -6.41 -6.84 -4.49
C THR A 309 -6.45 -5.92 -3.29
N HIS A 310 -5.46 -5.03 -3.22
CA HIS A 310 -5.22 -4.04 -2.20
C HIS A 310 -4.75 -2.72 -2.84
N GLY A 311 -4.50 -1.71 -2.01
CA GLY A 311 -3.88 -0.45 -2.40
C GLY A 311 -4.80 0.77 -2.42
N ASN A 312 -6.12 0.59 -2.30
CA ASN A 312 -7.03 1.71 -2.04
C ASN A 312 -7.15 2.00 -0.53
N LEU A 313 -7.94 3.02 -0.17
CA LEU A 313 -8.20 3.40 1.24
C LEU A 313 -9.21 2.50 1.96
N GLY A 314 -9.88 1.60 1.26
CA GLY A 314 -10.90 0.71 1.82
C GLY A 314 -10.37 -0.12 2.97
N ARG A 315 -11.21 -0.31 3.98
CA ARG A 315 -10.89 -1.01 5.24
C ARG A 315 -10.22 -2.35 5.01
N GLU A 316 -10.81 -3.24 4.21
CA GLU A 316 -10.29 -4.59 3.97
C GLU A 316 -8.93 -4.60 3.26
N GLN A 317 -8.61 -3.56 2.50
CA GLN A 317 -7.31 -3.41 1.82
C GLN A 317 -6.27 -2.77 2.75
N SER A 318 -6.71 -2.09 3.80
CA SER A 318 -5.88 -1.30 4.71
C SER A 318 -5.54 -2.06 5.99
N GLU A 319 -6.46 -2.89 6.47
CA GLU A 319 -6.31 -3.65 7.70
C GLU A 319 -5.40 -4.85 7.48
N GLY A 320 -4.17 -4.73 7.99
CA GLY A 320 -3.32 -5.88 8.27
C GLY A 320 -3.63 -6.48 9.65
N PHE A 321 -2.67 -7.24 10.17
CA PHE A 321 -2.69 -7.72 11.54
C PHE A 321 -1.29 -7.63 12.13
N VAL A 322 -1.20 -7.67 13.45
CA VAL A 322 0.05 -7.92 14.17
C VAL A 322 -0.25 -8.84 15.36
N MET A 323 0.59 -9.85 15.54
CA MET A 323 0.52 -10.81 16.64
C MET A 323 1.91 -11.01 17.20
N SER A 324 2.03 -11.13 18.53
CA SER A 324 3.31 -11.35 19.20
C SER A 324 3.19 -12.32 20.36
N THR A 325 4.20 -13.17 20.54
CA THR A 325 4.34 -14.01 21.74
C THR A 325 5.10 -13.31 22.87
N GLU A 326 5.63 -12.10 22.63
CA GLU A 326 6.42 -11.37 23.62
C GLU A 326 5.56 -10.60 24.61
N ARG A 327 4.50 -9.95 24.13
CA ARG A 327 3.65 -9.06 24.94
C ARG A 327 2.28 -8.85 24.30
N GLY A 328 1.32 -8.42 25.11
CA GLY A 328 0.05 -7.91 24.61
C GLY A 328 0.24 -6.63 23.80
N LEU A 329 -0.49 -6.51 22.69
CA LEU A 329 -0.48 -5.35 21.81
C LEU A 329 -1.80 -4.59 21.90
N PRO A 330 -1.81 -3.27 21.65
CA PRO A 330 -3.04 -2.51 21.48
C PRO A 330 -3.94 -3.12 20.41
N SER A 331 -5.26 -2.96 20.56
CA SER A 331 -6.24 -3.52 19.62
C SER A 331 -6.19 -2.87 18.24
N VAL A 332 -5.66 -1.66 18.13
CA VAL A 332 -5.47 -0.92 16.88
C VAL A 332 -4.13 -0.22 16.94
N LEU A 333 -3.36 -0.32 15.85
CA LEU A 333 -2.06 0.32 15.66
C LEU A 333 -1.93 0.80 14.22
N ARG A 334 -1.19 1.88 14.01
CA ARG A 334 -0.67 2.22 12.68
C ARG A 334 0.57 1.38 12.39
N ALA A 335 0.84 1.12 11.11
CA ALA A 335 2.02 0.34 10.70
C ALA A 335 3.34 0.92 11.25
N GLY A 336 3.47 2.25 11.30
CA GLY A 336 4.63 2.94 11.87
C GLY A 336 4.83 2.74 13.38
N GLU A 337 3.79 2.33 14.11
CA GLU A 337 3.80 2.14 15.56
C GLU A 337 4.20 0.72 15.97
N VAL A 338 4.22 -0.24 15.02
CA VAL A 338 4.47 -1.68 15.30
C VAL A 338 5.79 -1.88 16.04
N TRP A 339 6.88 -1.28 15.57
CA TRP A 339 8.20 -1.43 16.19
C TRP A 339 8.23 -0.97 17.64
N GLY A 340 7.65 0.21 17.92
CA GLY A 340 7.51 0.72 19.27
C GLY A 340 6.62 -0.16 20.14
N ALA A 341 5.50 -0.63 19.59
CA ALA A 341 4.54 -1.48 20.30
C ALA A 341 5.14 -2.83 20.70
N ILE A 342 5.99 -3.43 19.86
CA ILE A 342 6.68 -4.69 20.18
C ILE A 342 7.96 -4.48 21.01
N GLY A 343 8.34 -3.24 21.31
CA GLY A 343 9.55 -2.93 22.09
C GLY A 343 10.86 -3.26 21.39
N SER A 344 10.84 -3.39 20.06
CA SER A 344 12.04 -3.58 19.26
C SER A 344 12.52 -2.24 18.70
N PRO A 345 13.83 -1.97 18.65
CA PRO A 345 14.32 -0.83 17.91
C PRO A 345 13.87 -0.95 16.45
N SER A 346 13.30 0.13 15.90
CA SER A 346 12.97 0.15 14.47
C SER A 346 14.25 -0.15 13.68
N PRO A 347 14.20 -1.02 12.65
CA PRO A 347 15.33 -1.24 11.75
C PRO A 347 15.78 0.11 11.21
N SER A 348 16.90 0.62 11.72
CA SER A 348 17.32 1.99 11.46
C SER A 348 17.45 2.24 9.95
N LYS A 349 17.09 3.44 9.48
CA LYS A 349 17.40 3.87 8.10
C LYS A 349 18.89 3.76 7.75
N SER A 350 19.80 3.73 8.75
CA SER A 350 21.22 3.45 8.53
C SER A 350 21.53 2.03 8.05
N ALA A 351 20.62 1.07 8.19
CA ALA A 351 20.72 -0.23 7.52
C ALA A 351 20.50 -0.12 6.00
N LEU A 352 19.69 0.85 5.55
CA LEU A 352 19.44 1.18 4.13
C LEU A 352 20.49 2.13 3.55
N ALA A 353 21.33 2.76 4.39
CA ALA A 353 22.40 3.66 3.97
C ALA A 353 23.76 2.95 3.77
N LYS A 354 23.81 1.64 4.05
CA LYS A 354 24.92 0.79 3.60
C LYS A 354 24.59 0.32 2.18
N HIS A 355 24.76 1.21 1.20
CA HIS A 355 25.19 0.95 -0.20
C HIS A 355 24.89 2.16 -1.09
#